data_AF-A0AAQ3T0R3-F1
#
_entry.id   AF-A0AAQ3T0R3-F1
#
_cell.length_a   1.000
_cell.length_b   1.000
_cell.length_c   1.000
_cell.angle_alpha   90.00
_cell.angle_beta   90.00
_cell.angle_gamma   90.00
#
_symmetry.space_group_name_H-M   'P 1'
#
loop_
_entity.id
_entity.type
_entity.pdbx_description
1 polymer ?
#
loop_
_entity_poly.entity_id
_entity_poly.type
_entity_poly.pdbx_seq_one_letter_code
_entity_poly.pdbx_strand_id
1 'polypeptide(L)'
;MELKTKEFLGAQRIALRAQRLYPKLDNISQLLTICEVHCAAEAKVNGNMDWYDILQVEPRVDETVIRKEYSKLARLLHPGQNTLPGAQSAFKLVSEAQAILCDRVISI
;
A
#
# COMPACT_ATOMS: atom_id res chain seq x y z
N MET A 1 3.01 0.08 -19.13
CA MET A 1 3.80 -1.09 -18.68
C MET A 1 3.44 -1.34 -17.24
N GLU A 2 2.73 -2.42 -16.96
CA GLU A 2 2.30 -2.81 -15.61
C GLU A 2 3.34 -3.78 -15.05
N LEU A 3 3.88 -3.48 -13.86
CA LEU A 3 4.88 -4.32 -13.22
C LEU A 3 4.22 -5.61 -12.71
N LYS A 4 4.89 -6.74 -12.88
CA LYS A 4 4.43 -8.03 -12.34
C LYS A 4 4.91 -8.19 -10.90
N THR A 5 4.22 -8.98 -10.10
CA THR A 5 4.54 -9.34 -8.70
C THR A 5 6.02 -9.48 -8.38
N LYS A 6 6.71 -10.35 -9.14
CA LYS A 6 8.10 -10.70 -8.90
C LYS A 6 9.00 -9.48 -9.06
N GLU A 7 8.56 -8.51 -9.84
CA GLU A 7 9.22 -7.23 -10.07
C GLU A 7 9.00 -6.28 -8.88
N PHE A 8 7.85 -6.32 -8.19
CA PHE A 8 7.63 -5.54 -6.96
C PHE A 8 8.48 -6.04 -5.79
N LEU A 9 8.56 -7.36 -5.56
CA LEU A 9 9.45 -7.92 -4.53
C LEU A 9 10.93 -7.60 -4.82
N GLY A 10 11.33 -7.71 -6.09
CA GLY A 10 12.67 -7.32 -6.54
C GLY A 10 12.94 -5.84 -6.29
N ALA A 11 11.99 -4.97 -6.67
CA ALA A 11 12.08 -3.53 -6.48
C ALA A 11 12.13 -3.14 -4.99
N GLN A 12 11.31 -3.76 -4.13
CA GLN A 12 11.31 -3.51 -2.69
C GLN A 12 12.69 -3.77 -2.09
N ARG A 13 13.31 -4.91 -2.42
CA ARG A 13 14.64 -5.26 -1.89
C ARG A 13 15.72 -4.28 -2.31
N ILE A 14 15.64 -3.75 -3.53
CA ILE A 14 16.57 -2.73 -4.04
C ILE A 14 16.30 -1.38 -3.36
N ALA A 15 15.03 -0.98 -3.25
CA ALA A 15 14.62 0.27 -2.62
C ALA A 15 15.01 0.32 -1.12
N LEU A 16 14.88 -0.79 -0.38
CA LEU A 16 15.32 -0.88 1.02
C LEU A 16 16.84 -0.72 1.17
N ARG A 17 17.62 -1.27 0.24
CA ARG A 17 19.08 -1.04 0.22
C ARG A 17 19.40 0.41 -0.11
N ALA A 18 18.72 0.99 -1.09
CA ALA A 18 18.89 2.38 -1.46
C ALA A 18 18.55 3.33 -0.29
N GLN A 19 17.49 3.05 0.48
CA GLN A 19 17.09 3.86 1.63
C GLN A 19 18.18 3.90 2.72
N ARG A 20 18.81 2.75 2.99
CA ARG A 20 19.90 2.66 3.98
C ARG A 20 21.13 3.46 3.56
N LEU A 21 21.43 3.47 2.26
CA LEU A 21 22.60 4.15 1.70
C LEU A 21 22.34 5.64 1.46
N TYR A 22 21.11 6.00 1.11
CA TYR A 22 20.70 7.34 0.73
C TYR A 22 19.36 7.69 1.41
N PRO A 23 19.36 7.97 2.72
CA PRO A 23 18.13 8.22 3.48
C PRO A 23 17.39 9.50 3.06
N LYS A 24 18.04 10.39 2.30
CA LYS A 24 17.48 11.61 1.74
C LYS A 24 17.07 11.48 0.27
N LEU A 25 17.08 10.27 -0.30
CA LEU A 25 16.68 10.11 -1.69
C LEU A 25 15.16 10.32 -1.81
N ASP A 26 14.81 11.37 -2.53
CA ASP A 26 13.41 11.69 -2.82
C ASP A 26 12.72 10.50 -3.50
N ASN A 27 11.45 10.28 -3.16
CA ASN A 27 10.57 9.25 -3.73
C ASN A 27 10.86 7.78 -3.35
N ILE A 28 11.89 7.47 -2.56
CA ILE A 28 12.08 6.08 -2.06
C ILE A 28 10.87 5.60 -1.27
N SER A 29 10.33 6.44 -0.39
CA SER A 29 9.16 6.09 0.42
C SER A 29 7.94 5.79 -0.46
N GLN A 30 7.77 6.53 -1.56
CA GLN A 30 6.70 6.30 -2.52
C GLN A 30 6.88 4.95 -3.23
N LEU A 31 8.08 4.64 -3.71
CA LEU A 31 8.37 3.37 -4.36
C LEU A 31 8.19 2.18 -3.41
N LEU A 32 8.65 2.28 -2.16
CA LEU A 32 8.45 1.26 -1.14
C LEU A 32 6.96 1.03 -0.87
N THR A 33 6.20 2.11 -0.69
CA THR A 33 4.75 2.05 -0.46
C THR A 33 4.03 1.33 -1.61
N ILE A 34 4.39 1.64 -2.87
CA ILE A 34 3.84 0.96 -4.04
C ILE A 34 4.14 -0.54 -3.97
N CYS A 35 5.40 -0.90 -3.71
CA CYS A 35 5.80 -2.30 -3.67
C CYS A 35 5.08 -3.06 -2.54
N GLU A 36 5.01 -2.48 -1.34
CA GLU A 36 4.38 -3.08 -0.18
C GLU A 36 2.89 -3.34 -0.41
N VAL A 37 2.16 -2.34 -0.91
CA VAL A 37 0.72 -2.48 -1.21
C VAL A 37 0.47 -3.59 -2.24
N HIS A 38 1.27 -3.66 -3.31
CA HIS A 38 1.13 -4.71 -4.32
C HIS A 38 1.51 -6.09 -3.80
N CYS A 39 2.56 -6.19 -2.98
CA CYS A 39 2.94 -7.45 -2.35
C CYS A 39 1.85 -7.97 -1.39
N ALA A 40 1.26 -7.08 -0.60
CA ALA A 40 0.17 -7.41 0.31
C ALA A 40 -1.07 -7.90 -0.45
N ALA A 41 -1.44 -7.22 -1.54
CA ALA A 41 -2.59 -7.59 -2.36
C ALA A 41 -2.46 -8.98 -3.01
N GLU A 42 -1.23 -9.45 -3.21
CA GLU A 42 -0.97 -10.77 -3.75
C GLU A 42 -0.80 -11.87 -2.71
N ALA A 43 -0.39 -11.51 -1.49
CA ALA A 43 -0.27 -12.41 -0.35
C ALA A 43 -1.65 -12.83 0.17
N LYS A 44 -2.48 -13.41 -0.70
CA LYS A 44 -3.87 -13.78 -0.43
C LYS A 44 -3.95 -14.81 0.70
N VAL A 45 -4.84 -14.54 1.64
CA VAL A 45 -5.19 -15.45 2.74
C VAL A 45 -6.45 -16.23 2.34
N ASN A 46 -6.34 -17.55 2.24
CA ASN A 46 -7.42 -18.43 1.78
C ASN A 46 -8.03 -17.99 0.43
N GLY A 47 -7.20 -17.49 -0.49
CA GLY A 47 -7.62 -17.02 -1.81
C GLY A 47 -8.24 -15.63 -1.85
N ASN A 48 -8.38 -14.94 -0.72
CA ASN A 48 -8.91 -13.59 -0.61
C ASN A 48 -7.81 -12.57 -0.27
N MET A 49 -8.02 -11.31 -0.65
CA MET A 49 -7.12 -10.23 -0.27
C MET A 49 -7.19 -9.97 1.24
N ASP A 50 -6.03 -9.73 1.85
CA ASP A 50 -5.95 -9.22 3.21
C ASP A 50 -6.01 -7.68 3.19
N TRP A 51 -7.20 -7.13 3.39
CA TRP A 51 -7.42 -5.69 3.36
C TRP A 51 -6.72 -4.94 4.50
N TYR A 52 -6.44 -5.61 5.63
CA TYR A 52 -5.69 -5.00 6.73
C TYR A 52 -4.21 -4.87 6.35
N ASP A 53 -3.65 -5.91 5.73
CA ASP A 53 -2.26 -5.90 5.24
C ASP A 53 -2.05 -4.91 4.08
N ILE A 54 -3.01 -4.82 3.14
CA ILE A 54 -3.01 -3.80 2.07
C ILE A 54 -2.99 -2.39 2.64
N LEU A 55 -3.75 -2.14 3.72
CA LEU A 55 -3.80 -0.84 4.39
C LEU A 55 -2.67 -0.66 5.43
N GLN A 56 -1.79 -1.66 5.59
CA GLN A 56 -0.67 -1.68 6.54
C GLN A 56 -1.09 -1.41 8.00
N VAL A 57 -2.22 -1.97 8.42
CA VAL A 57 -2.72 -1.86 9.79
C VAL A 57 -2.93 -3.23 10.42
N GLU A 58 -2.88 -3.29 11.74
CA GLU A 58 -3.22 -4.53 12.47
C GLU A 58 -4.72 -4.85 12.34
N PRO A 59 -5.10 -6.13 12.36
CA PRO A 59 -6.50 -6.52 12.47
C PRO A 59 -7.14 -5.91 13.73
N ARG A 60 -8.42 -5.50 13.63
CA ARG A 60 -9.23 -4.98 14.75
C ARG A 60 -8.80 -3.62 15.33
N VAL A 61 -7.96 -2.87 14.62
CA VAL A 61 -7.75 -1.45 14.97
C VAL A 61 -9.02 -0.64 14.77
N ASP A 62 -9.17 0.45 15.51
CA ASP A 62 -10.32 1.34 15.41
C ASP A 62 -10.36 2.07 14.06
N GLU A 63 -11.56 2.48 13.64
CA GLU A 63 -11.78 3.22 12.40
C GLU A 63 -10.94 4.51 12.31
N THR A 64 -10.64 5.14 13.45
CA THR A 64 -9.77 6.32 13.52
C THR A 64 -8.34 6.03 13.06
N VAL A 65 -7.81 4.84 13.40
CA VAL A 65 -6.49 4.37 12.97
C VAL A 65 -6.51 4.05 11.47
N ILE A 66 -7.57 3.37 11.01
CA ILE A 66 -7.79 3.05 9.58
C ILE A 66 -7.78 4.32 8.73
N ARG A 67 -8.58 5.33 9.08
CA ARG A 67 -8.64 6.60 8.35
C ARG A 67 -7.30 7.35 8.39
N LYS A 68 -6.59 7.30 9.52
CA LYS A 68 -5.27 7.92 9.67
C LYS A 68 -4.24 7.26 8.75
N GLU A 69 -4.21 5.94 8.69
CA GLU A 69 -3.25 5.21 7.86
C GLU A 69 -3.56 5.37 6.37
N TYR A 70 -4.84 5.24 5.99
CA TYR A 70 -5.28 5.58 4.64
C TYR A 70 -4.82 6.97 4.21
N SER A 71 -5.00 8.00 5.04
CA SER A 71 -4.60 9.38 4.71
C SER A 71 -3.09 9.51 4.44
N LYS A 72 -2.25 8.71 5.13
CA LYS A 72 -0.80 8.69 4.87
C LYS A 72 -0.50 8.00 3.54
N LEU A 73 -1.06 6.82 3.31
CA LEU A 73 -0.84 6.03 2.09
C LEU A 73 -1.36 6.77 0.86
N ALA A 74 -2.56 7.34 0.94
CA ALA A 74 -3.18 8.13 -0.12
C ALA A 74 -2.28 9.31 -0.55
N ARG A 75 -1.65 10.01 0.40
CA ARG A 75 -0.71 11.09 0.10
C ARG A 75 0.55 10.59 -0.62
N LEU A 76 1.08 9.43 -0.23
CA LEU A 76 2.27 8.84 -0.87
C LEU A 76 1.96 8.30 -2.28
N LEU A 77 0.74 7.82 -2.50
CA LEU A 77 0.32 7.15 -3.72
C LEU A 77 -0.44 8.07 -4.70
N HIS A 78 -0.74 9.31 -4.30
CA HIS A 78 -1.61 10.20 -5.06
C HIS A 78 -1.09 10.39 -6.50
N PRO A 79 -1.88 10.08 -7.53
CA PRO A 79 -1.41 10.06 -8.93
C PRO A 79 -1.00 11.44 -9.48
N GLY A 80 -1.47 12.52 -8.85
CA GLY A 80 -1.03 13.88 -9.21
C GLY A 80 0.40 14.23 -8.74
N GLN A 81 0.98 13.46 -7.82
CA GLN A 81 2.31 13.72 -7.24
C GLN A 81 3.27 12.53 -7.42
N ASN A 82 2.73 11.33 -7.56
CA ASN A 82 3.49 10.10 -7.72
C ASN A 82 3.28 9.54 -9.14
N THR A 83 4.29 9.72 -9.99
CA THR A 83 4.30 9.26 -11.38
C THR A 83 4.94 7.88 -11.55
N LEU A 84 5.32 7.22 -10.44
CA LEU A 84 5.95 5.91 -10.49
C LEU A 84 4.98 4.84 -11.02
N PRO A 85 5.48 3.85 -11.77
CA PRO A 85 4.67 2.71 -12.20
C PRO A 85 4.00 2.02 -11.00
N GLY A 86 2.70 1.76 -11.12
CA GLY A 86 1.93 1.09 -10.07
C GLY A 86 1.36 2.01 -8.99
N ALA A 87 1.68 3.30 -8.97
CA ALA A 87 1.11 4.26 -8.01
C ALA A 87 -0.42 4.32 -8.09
N GLN A 88 -0.95 4.45 -9.31
CA GLN A 88 -2.39 4.53 -9.53
C GLN A 88 -3.14 3.25 -9.11
N SER A 89 -2.57 2.08 -9.35
CA SER A 89 -3.19 0.80 -8.95
C SER A 89 -3.07 0.57 -7.44
N ALA A 90 -1.93 0.91 -6.83
CA ALA A 90 -1.77 0.90 -5.38
C ALA A 90 -2.74 1.85 -4.68
N PHE A 91 -2.94 3.06 -5.21
CA PHE A 91 -3.93 4.02 -4.69
C PHE A 91 -5.35 3.47 -4.70
N LYS A 92 -5.72 2.71 -5.74
CA LYS A 92 -7.03 2.04 -5.83
C LYS A 92 -7.17 0.97 -4.76
N LEU A 93 -6.16 0.12 -4.58
CA LEU A 93 -6.16 -0.95 -3.56
C LEU A 93 -6.35 -0.39 -2.14
N VAL A 94 -5.62 0.67 -1.78
CA VAL A 94 -5.76 1.26 -0.44
C VAL A 94 -7.10 1.98 -0.24
N SER A 95 -7.68 2.52 -1.31
CA SER A 95 -9.02 3.14 -1.26
C SER A 95 -10.12 2.10 -1.09
N GLU A 96 -10.01 0.96 -1.76
CA GLU A 96 -10.92 -0.17 -1.62
C GLU A 96 -10.80 -0.80 -0.22
N ALA A 97 -9.57 -1.00 0.27
CA ALA A 97 -9.31 -1.47 1.62
C ALA A 97 -9.97 -0.56 2.68
N GLN A 98 -9.80 0.76 2.58
CA GLN A 98 -10.43 1.70 3.50
C GLN A 98 -11.97 1.60 3.44
N ALA A 99 -12.55 1.58 2.23
CA ALA A 99 -14.00 1.47 2.06
C ALA A 99 -14.53 0.20 2.73
N ILE A 100 -13.93 -0.96 2.44
CA ILE A 100 -14.35 -2.24 3.02
C ILE A 100 -14.21 -2.27 4.54
N LEU A 101 -13.13 -1.73 5.08
CA LEU A 101 -12.86 -1.78 6.52
C LEU A 101 -13.72 -0.79 7.32
N CYS A 102 -14.05 0.37 6.75
CA CYS A 102 -14.94 1.36 7.39
C CYS A 102 -16.43 1.03 7.19
N ASP A 103 -16.81 0.38 6.10
CA ASP A 103 -18.21 0.01 5.82
C ASP A 103 -18.69 -1.18 6.67
N ARG A 104 -17.75 -1.99 7.20
CA ARG A 104 -18.04 -3.08 8.15
C ARG A 104 -18.61 -2.64 9.51
N VAL A 105 -18.92 -1.35 9.69
CA VAL A 105 -19.65 -0.81 10.86
C VAL A 105 -21.18 -0.98 10.74
N ILE A 106 -21.72 -1.47 9.62
CA ILE A 106 -23.17 -1.71 9.48
C ILE A 106 -23.60 -3.11 9.97
N SER A 107 -24.10 -3.12 11.21
CA SER A 107 -25.18 -3.92 11.82
C SER A 107 -25.26 -5.44 11.58
N ILE A 108 -24.97 -6.19 12.64
CA ILE A 108 -25.67 -7.45 13.01
C ILE A 108 -27.13 -7.16 13.35
#